data_AF-A0A519ZSZ1-F1
#
_entry.id   AF-A0A519ZSZ1-F1
#
_cell.length_a   1.000
_cell.length_b   1.000
_cell.length_c   1.000
_cell.angle_alpha   90.00
_cell.angle_beta   90.00
_cell.angle_gamma   90.00
#
_symmetry.space_group_name_H-M   'P 1'
#
loop_
_entity.id
_entity.type
_entity.pdbx_description
1 polymer ?
#
loop_
_entity_poly.entity_id
_entity_poly.type
_entity_poly.pdbx_seq_one_letter_code
_entity_poly.pdbx_strand_id
1 'polypeptide(L)'
;IEITGELKQVIERIDQRPRVRTGPMLIQDDNGKPLGVFALRSRFDKARDAAGVSFQFRDIRAKAATDTGDLAHSQALLGHKRREMTEHYVKRRIGERVKPLR
;
A
#
# COMPACT_ATOMS: atom_id res chain seq x y z
N ILE A 1 6.35 10.67 2.16
CA ILE A 1 5.65 9.61 2.93
C ILE A 1 6.32 9.57 4.28
N GLU A 2 5.57 9.81 5.35
CA GLU A 2 6.08 9.74 6.71
C GLU A 2 6.13 8.27 7.18
N ILE A 3 7.19 7.89 7.90
CA ILE A 3 7.34 6.55 8.46
C ILE A 3 7.01 6.62 9.95
N THR A 4 5.74 6.42 10.28
CA THR A 4 5.20 6.52 11.64
C THR A 4 4.24 5.36 11.93
N GLY A 5 3.79 5.23 13.19
CA GLY A 5 2.79 4.26 13.60
C GLY A 5 3.16 2.79 13.28
N GLU A 6 2.18 2.04 12.78
CA GLU A 6 2.35 0.61 12.44
C GLU A 6 3.40 0.36 11.37
N LEU A 7 3.55 1.27 10.39
CA LEU A 7 4.57 1.14 9.34
C LEU A 7 5.98 1.18 9.93
N LYS A 8 6.24 2.11 10.86
CA LYS A 8 7.52 2.20 11.57
C LYS A 8 7.81 0.92 12.34
N GLN A 9 6.84 0.42 13.10
CA GLN A 9 6.99 -0.82 13.89
C GLN A 9 7.30 -2.03 13.00
N VAL A 10 6.66 -2.12 11.82
CA VAL A 10 6.91 -3.20 10.86
C VAL A 10 8.33 -3.10 10.29
N ILE A 11 8.79 -1.91 9.92
CA ILE A 11 10.14 -1.69 9.40
C ILE A 11 11.19 -2.04 10.46
N GLU A 12 11.03 -1.54 11.68
CA GLU A 12 11.94 -1.84 12.79
C GLU A 12 12.02 -3.36 13.03
N ARG A 13 10.87 -4.05 13.05
CA ARG A 13 10.84 -5.51 13.17
C ARG A 13 11.55 -6.23 12.02
N ILE A 14 11.48 -5.70 10.79
CA ILE A 14 12.16 -6.27 9.63
C ILE A 14 13.67 -6.06 9.75
N ASP A 15 14.11 -4.88 10.19
CA ASP A 15 15.53 -4.55 10.33
C ASP A 15 16.24 -5.35 11.41
N GLN A 16 15.53 -5.80 12.45
CA GLN A 16 16.07 -6.67 13.50
C GLN A 16 16.23 -8.14 13.07
N ARG A 17 15.73 -8.55 11.89
CA ARG A 17 15.85 -9.94 11.46
C ARG A 17 17.30 -10.26 11.07
N PRO A 18 17.85 -11.41 11.49
CA PRO A 18 19.12 -11.87 10.97
C PRO A 18 18.95 -12.10 9.46
N ARG A 19 19.64 -11.29 8.65
CA ARG A 19 19.59 -11.36 7.19
C ARG A 19 20.99 -11.33 6.61
N VAL A 20 21.23 -12.17 5.61
CA VAL A 20 22.38 -12.01 4.72
C VAL A 20 22.03 -10.87 3.78
N ARG A 21 22.70 -9.72 3.84
CA ARG A 21 22.46 -8.62 2.89
C ARG A 21 23.51 -8.71 1.78
N THR A 22 23.11 -9.17 0.59
CA THR A 22 24.04 -9.30 -0.55
C THR A 22 24.05 -8.08 -1.48
N GLY A 23 23.25 -7.04 -1.21
CA GLY A 23 23.17 -5.85 -2.07
C GLY A 23 22.36 -4.68 -1.51
N PRO A 24 22.22 -3.59 -2.30
CA PRO A 24 21.61 -2.34 -1.85
C PRO A 24 20.07 -2.37 -1.79
N MET A 25 19.44 -3.40 -2.36
CA MET A 25 17.97 -3.50 -2.44
C MET A 25 17.31 -3.60 -1.07
N LEU A 26 16.22 -2.84 -0.87
CA LEU A 26 15.49 -2.79 0.40
C LEU A 26 14.70 -4.08 0.67
N ILE A 27 14.05 -4.63 -0.36
CA ILE A 27 13.25 -5.86 -0.24
C ILE A 27 14.04 -7.03 -0.81
N GLN A 28 14.36 -7.97 0.07
CA GLN A 28 15.19 -9.14 -0.23
C GLN A 28 14.47 -10.43 0.21
N ASP A 29 14.93 -11.56 -0.32
CA ASP A 29 14.61 -12.88 0.21
C ASP A 29 15.54 -13.26 1.37
N ASP A 30 15.30 -14.44 1.96
CA ASP A 30 16.05 -14.91 3.14
C ASP A 30 17.54 -15.17 2.83
N ASN A 31 17.91 -15.27 1.55
CA ASN A 31 19.29 -15.42 1.08
C ASN A 31 19.94 -14.07 0.74
N GLY A 32 19.24 -12.95 0.94
CA GLY A 32 19.72 -11.61 0.62
C GLY A 32 19.51 -11.14 -0.80
N LYS A 33 18.93 -11.98 -1.66
CA LYS A 33 18.75 -11.64 -3.07
C LYS A 33 17.55 -10.70 -3.23
N PRO A 34 17.58 -9.76 -4.20
CA PRO A 34 16.45 -8.90 -4.48
C PRO A 34 15.17 -9.69 -4.75
N LEU A 35 14.07 -9.28 -4.13
CA LEU A 35 12.78 -9.95 -4.35
C LEU A 35 12.17 -9.55 -5.69
N GLY A 36 12.02 -10.51 -6.60
CA GLY A 36 11.35 -10.29 -7.89
C GLY A 36 9.84 -10.06 -7.76
N VAL A 37 9.23 -9.45 -8.77
CA VAL A 37 7.79 -9.09 -8.79
C VAL A 37 6.89 -10.33 -8.60
N PHE A 38 7.19 -11.44 -9.28
CA PHE A 38 6.42 -12.68 -9.14
C PHE A 38 6.53 -13.27 -7.74
N ALA A 39 7.71 -13.23 -7.13
CA ALA A 39 7.93 -13.73 -5.78
C ALA A 39 7.19 -12.87 -4.74
N LEU A 40 7.22 -11.54 -4.91
CA LEU A 40 6.40 -10.62 -4.10
C LEU A 40 4.91 -10.94 -4.24
N ARG A 41 4.42 -11.14 -5.47
CA ARG A 41 3.01 -11.47 -5.71
C ARG A 41 2.63 -12.81 -5.07
N SER A 42 3.43 -13.85 -5.26
CA SER A 42 3.19 -15.16 -4.64
C SER A 42 3.15 -15.08 -3.12
N ARG A 43 4.05 -14.31 -2.48
CA ARG A 43 4.03 -14.09 -1.03
C ARG A 43 2.78 -13.35 -0.57
N PHE A 44 2.31 -12.36 -1.34
CA PHE A 44 1.05 -11.68 -1.04
C PHE A 44 -0.15 -12.63 -1.14
N ASP A 45 -0.25 -13.42 -2.21
CA ASP A 45 -1.36 -14.35 -2.40
C ASP A 45 -1.40 -15.38 -1.24
N LYS A 46 -0.23 -15.92 -0.83
CA LYS A 46 -0.13 -16.78 0.36
C LYS A 46 -0.59 -16.10 1.66
N ALA A 47 -0.18 -14.85 1.88
CA ALA A 47 -0.57 -14.10 3.08
C ALA A 47 -2.08 -13.80 3.09
N ARG A 48 -2.65 -13.49 1.92
CA ARG A 48 -4.08 -13.27 1.73
C ARG A 48 -4.88 -14.54 2.02
N ASP A 49 -4.44 -15.68 1.48
CA ASP A 49 -5.10 -16.97 1.68
C ASP A 49 -5.04 -17.37 3.17
N ALA A 50 -3.90 -17.17 3.83
CA ALA A 50 -3.75 -17.41 5.28
C ALA A 50 -4.63 -16.49 6.14
N ALA A 51 -4.90 -15.26 5.69
CA ALA A 51 -5.79 -14.32 6.38
C ALA A 51 -7.27 -14.54 6.08
N GLY A 52 -7.63 -15.44 5.15
CA GLY A 52 -9.03 -15.72 4.79
C GLY A 52 -9.77 -14.54 4.14
N VAL A 53 -9.04 -13.63 3.49
CA VAL A 53 -9.60 -12.41 2.89
C VAL A 53 -9.54 -12.47 1.36
N SER A 54 -10.47 -11.82 0.67
CA SER A 54 -10.54 -11.85 -0.80
C SER A 54 -10.40 -10.44 -1.40
N PHE A 55 -9.19 -10.09 -1.82
CA PHE A 55 -8.89 -8.89 -2.61
C PHE A 55 -7.62 -9.06 -3.44
N GLN A 56 -7.42 -8.21 -4.43
CA GLN A 56 -6.21 -8.19 -5.26
C GLN A 56 -5.21 -7.16 -4.72
N PHE A 57 -3.92 -7.36 -4.96
CA PHE A 57 -2.88 -6.41 -4.49
C PHE A 57 -3.15 -4.96 -4.91
N ARG A 58 -3.68 -4.76 -6.13
CA ARG A 58 -4.05 -3.43 -6.66
C ARG A 58 -5.18 -2.75 -5.88
N ASP A 59 -6.03 -3.51 -5.19
CA ASP A 59 -7.14 -2.96 -4.40
C ASP A 59 -6.65 -2.20 -3.17
N ILE A 60 -5.43 -2.50 -2.67
CA ILE A 60 -4.78 -1.76 -1.59
C ILE A 60 -4.62 -0.29 -1.98
N ARG A 61 -4.25 0.00 -3.24
CA ARG A 61 -4.08 1.37 -3.73
C ARG A 61 -5.40 2.15 -3.69
N ALA A 62 -6.48 1.54 -4.12
CA ALA A 62 -7.81 2.15 -4.09
C ALA A 62 -8.30 2.34 -2.65
N LYS A 63 -8.07 1.37 -1.77
CA LYS A 63 -8.40 1.47 -0.34
C LYS A 63 -7.63 2.60 0.33
N ALA A 64 -6.31 2.66 0.16
CA ALA A 64 -5.47 3.73 0.71
C ALA A 64 -5.89 5.11 0.21
N ALA A 65 -6.22 5.24 -1.08
CA ALA A 65 -6.73 6.50 -1.66
C ALA A 65 -8.10 6.90 -1.11
N THR A 66 -8.95 5.93 -0.79
CA THR A 66 -10.28 6.20 -0.23
C THR A 66 -10.18 6.60 1.24
N ASP A 67 -9.24 6.00 1.98
CA ASP A 67 -9.09 6.20 3.43
C ASP A 67 -8.51 7.56 3.82
N THR A 68 -7.88 8.29 2.90
CA THR A 68 -7.46 9.67 3.17
C THR A 68 -8.64 10.63 3.35
N GLY A 69 -9.80 10.32 2.75
CA GLY A 69 -10.97 11.19 2.71
C GLY A 69 -10.82 12.49 1.91
N ASP A 70 -9.64 12.78 1.36
CA ASP A 70 -9.34 13.99 0.59
C ASP A 70 -8.61 13.65 -0.72
N LEU A 71 -9.14 14.16 -1.82
CA LEU A 71 -8.64 13.86 -3.17
C LEU A 71 -7.25 14.48 -3.41
N ALA A 72 -6.98 15.66 -2.87
CA ALA A 72 -5.67 16.31 -3.03
C ALA A 72 -4.59 15.54 -2.28
N HIS A 73 -4.86 15.16 -1.02
CA HIS A 73 -4.00 14.28 -0.24
C HIS A 73 -3.78 12.93 -0.94
N SER A 74 -4.84 12.30 -1.44
CA SER A 74 -4.72 11.06 -2.21
C SER A 74 -3.85 11.21 -3.45
N GLN A 75 -3.97 12.31 -4.19
CA GLN A 75 -3.15 12.54 -5.37
C GLN A 75 -1.67 12.61 -5.03
N ALA A 76 -1.33 13.35 -3.96
CA ALA A 76 0.05 13.45 -3.46
C ALA A 76 0.57 12.10 -2.96
N LEU A 77 -0.23 11.36 -2.17
CA LEU A 77 0.13 10.04 -1.64
C LEU A 77 0.39 9.02 -2.74
N LEU A 78 -0.44 9.01 -3.80
CA LEU A 78 -0.32 8.09 -4.92
C LEU A 78 0.72 8.52 -5.98
N GLY A 79 1.24 9.75 -5.88
CA GLY A 79 2.20 10.31 -6.85
C GLY A 79 1.61 10.51 -8.25
N HIS A 80 0.33 10.82 -8.37
CA HIS A 80 -0.30 11.04 -9.68
C HIS A 80 -0.12 12.48 -10.18
N LYS A 81 0.28 12.61 -11.45
CA LYS A 81 0.38 13.92 -12.12
C LYS A 81 -0.98 14.57 -12.36
N ARG A 82 -2.00 13.79 -12.69
CA ARG A 82 -3.36 14.27 -13.01
C ARG A 82 -4.36 13.82 -11.96
N ARG A 83 -5.29 14.70 -11.63
CA ARG A 83 -6.38 14.45 -10.68
C ARG A 83 -7.30 13.31 -11.13
N GLU A 84 -7.62 13.26 -12.42
CA GLU A 84 -8.44 12.20 -13.06
C GLU A 84 -7.93 10.80 -12.73
N MET A 85 -6.61 10.60 -12.70
CA MET A 85 -6.01 9.31 -12.35
C MET A 85 -6.30 8.93 -10.89
N THR A 86 -6.31 9.89 -9.97
CA THR A 86 -6.62 9.66 -8.56
C THR A 86 -8.09 9.36 -8.35
N GLU A 87 -8.99 10.02 -9.09
CA GLU A 87 -10.43 9.78 -9.04
C GLU A 87 -10.78 8.33 -9.38
N HIS A 88 -10.01 7.68 -10.28
CA HIS A 88 -10.16 6.25 -10.57
C HIS A 88 -9.89 5.34 -9.35
N TYR A 89 -9.05 5.76 -8.40
CA TYR A 89 -8.71 4.99 -7.20
C TYR A 89 -9.55 5.35 -5.98
N VAL A 90 -10.11 6.57 -5.91
CA VAL A 90 -10.97 7.00 -4.79
C VAL A 90 -12.38 6.45 -5.01
N LYS A 91 -12.78 5.48 -4.18
CA LYS A 91 -14.13 4.90 -4.26
C LYS A 91 -15.09 5.72 -3.41
N ARG A 92 -16.13 6.31 -4.02
CA ARG A 92 -17.26 6.92 -3.30
C ARG A 92 -18.17 5.84 -2.70
N ARG A 93 -17.73 5.19 -1.62
CA ARG A 93 -18.52 4.13 -0.94
C ARG A 93 -19.55 4.67 0.04
N ILE A 94 -19.36 5.89 0.53
CA ILE A 94 -20.29 6.60 1.39
C ILE A 94 -20.81 7.75 0.52
N GLY A 95 -22.13 7.82 0.27
CA GLY A 95 -22.72 8.89 -0.52
C GLY A 95 -22.21 10.25 -0.04
N GLU A 96 -21.87 11.14 -0.98
CA GLU A 96 -21.46 12.50 -0.62
C GLU A 96 -22.59 13.15 0.18
N ARG A 97 -22.32 13.48 1.45
CA ARG A 97 -23.20 14.34 2.24
C ARG A 97 -23.06 15.76 1.69
N VAL A 98 -23.82 16.04 0.64
CA VAL A 98 -23.93 17.38 0.07
C VAL A 98 -24.81 18.21 1.00
N LYS A 99 -24.27 19.31 1.53
CA LYS A 99 -25.10 20.27 2.26
C LYS A 99 -26.04 20.95 1.26
N PRO A 100 -27.34 21.09 1.57
CA PRO A 100 -28.25 21.85 0.73
C PRO A 100 -27.71 23.26 0.51
N LEU A 101 -27.90 23.81 -0.69
CA LEU A 101 -27.75 25.24 -0.91
C LEU A 101 -29.02 25.93 -0.39
N ARG A 102 -29.07 26.14 0.92
CA ARG A 102 -29.81 27.17 1.70
C ARG A 102 -29.76 26.83 3.18
#